data_AF-A0A0B4XAD1-F1
#
_entry.id   AF-A0A0B4XAD1-F1
#
_cell.length_a   1.000
_cell.length_b   1.000
_cell.length_c   1.000
_cell.angle_alpha   90.00
_cell.angle_beta   90.00
_cell.angle_gamma   90.00
#
_symmetry.space_group_name_H-M   'P 1'
#
loop_
_entity.id
_entity.type
_entity.pdbx_description
1 polymer ?
#
loop_
_entity_poly.entity_id
_entity_poly.type
_entity_poly.pdbx_seq_one_letter_code
_entity_poly.pdbx_strand_id
1 'polypeptide(L)'
;MIVDVEFSSVHPNGIAYLDWTPRKLSIRLADAEGANPARVRFASRTAVELRFSEARADPMQQVLEIDLPQDGSPIGIWIAGLFGTASIQDGDSGYTISDVPGGIQLISQAAMVRVRKNANGLTDDERDRFLAAMGTLNAAGSGRFRDFRDMHVDRPASDEAHFDVGFLPWHRCYLLDLERELQAIDPSVALPYWRFDEPAPNVFTRAFMGLPNANGRLVFTAGHPLESWITDGQLGILRSMGFLPNARPSSVLSEADTLALAPFPAATQYRNFADMEGNPHGMAHTSFQGSSFIRRIPLAARDPLFFMLHCNVDRIWAKWQWLNALYDPAETEAFSPSDTGRIGHQLGDTMWPWNQVTGLPRPSTAPGGTLAASPVIVRPGPSPTVRDMLDYQGISGAEPLGFDYDDVPFDPPAGTA
;
A
#
# COMPACT_ATOMS: atom_id res chain seq x y z
N MET A 1 -30.71 20.01 -16.58
CA MET A 1 -30.09 18.81 -16.01
C MET A 1 -29.03 19.24 -15.03
N ILE A 2 -29.27 18.87 -13.78
CA ILE A 2 -28.40 19.04 -12.63
C ILE A 2 -28.21 17.63 -12.07
N VAL A 3 -26.96 17.25 -11.80
CA VAL A 3 -26.62 15.93 -11.27
C VAL A 3 -25.88 16.08 -9.96
N ASP A 4 -26.17 15.18 -9.03
CA ASP A 4 -25.41 15.04 -7.79
C ASP A 4 -24.55 13.78 -7.87
N VAL A 5 -23.30 13.90 -7.44
CA VAL A 5 -22.35 12.78 -7.37
C VAL A 5 -21.86 12.62 -5.94
N GLU A 6 -21.97 11.41 -5.43
CA GLU A 6 -21.39 11.01 -4.16
C GLU A 6 -20.25 10.03 -4.42
N PHE A 7 -19.05 10.38 -3.97
CA PHE A 7 -17.89 9.54 -4.14
C PHE A 7 -16.96 9.60 -2.93
N SER A 8 -16.90 8.52 -2.15
CA SER A 8 -16.12 8.45 -0.91
C SER A 8 -14.61 8.57 -1.12
N SER A 9 -14.14 8.36 -2.35
CA SER A 9 -12.73 8.55 -2.72
C SER A 9 -12.32 10.03 -2.85
N VAL A 10 -13.25 10.99 -2.77
CA VAL A 10 -12.92 12.42 -2.78
C VAL A 10 -12.41 12.86 -1.41
N HIS A 11 -11.14 13.18 -1.35
CA HIS A 11 -10.47 13.69 -0.14
C HIS A 11 -10.94 15.12 0.18
N PRO A 12 -10.85 15.58 1.45
CA PRO A 12 -11.19 16.95 1.83
C PRO A 12 -10.46 18.09 1.07
N ASN A 13 -9.38 17.78 0.36
CA ASN A 13 -8.68 18.73 -0.53
C ASN A 13 -9.36 18.88 -1.91
N GLY A 14 -10.44 18.13 -2.16
CA GLY A 14 -11.18 18.14 -3.42
C GLY A 14 -10.61 17.23 -4.51
N ILE A 15 -9.58 16.42 -4.24
CA ILE A 15 -9.02 15.45 -5.20
C ILE A 15 -9.61 14.06 -4.92
N ALA A 16 -9.98 13.34 -5.97
CA ALA A 16 -10.34 11.93 -5.87
C ALA A 16 -9.08 11.05 -5.87
N TYR A 17 -8.84 10.29 -4.82
CA TYR A 17 -7.75 9.32 -4.77
C TYR A 17 -8.26 7.93 -5.18
N LEU A 18 -7.66 7.41 -6.24
CA LEU A 18 -7.97 6.15 -6.89
C LEU A 18 -6.71 5.30 -6.98
N ASP A 19 -6.90 4.02 -7.23
CA ASP A 19 -5.86 3.03 -7.50
C ASP A 19 -6.35 2.12 -8.65
N TRP A 20 -5.85 0.89 -8.75
CA TRP A 20 -6.32 -0.06 -9.76
C TRP A 20 -7.64 -0.70 -9.37
N THR A 21 -7.99 -0.64 -8.09
CA THR A 21 -9.21 -1.25 -7.59
C THR A 21 -10.43 -0.41 -7.96
N PRO A 22 -11.44 -0.99 -8.64
CA PRO A 22 -12.68 -0.29 -8.93
C PRO A 22 -13.38 0.18 -7.65
N ARG A 23 -13.65 1.48 -7.59
CA ARG A 23 -14.37 2.15 -6.51
C ARG A 23 -15.76 2.54 -6.97
N LYS A 24 -16.75 2.36 -6.10
CA LYS A 24 -18.13 2.71 -6.41
C LYS A 24 -18.34 4.22 -6.28
N LEU A 25 -18.89 4.83 -7.33
CA LEU A 25 -19.37 6.21 -7.38
C LEU A 25 -20.89 6.18 -7.56
N SER A 26 -21.61 7.02 -6.82
CA SER A 26 -23.07 7.15 -6.93
C SER A 26 -23.42 8.45 -7.66
N ILE A 27 -24.34 8.39 -8.61
CA ILE A 27 -24.84 9.55 -9.36
C ILE A 27 -26.36 9.54 -9.43
N ARG A 28 -26.99 10.72 -9.34
CA ARG A 28 -28.43 10.89 -9.51
C ARG A 28 -28.79 12.19 -10.22
N LEU A 29 -29.98 12.22 -10.80
CA LEU A 29 -30.61 13.45 -11.29
C LEU A 29 -31.14 14.27 -10.11
N ALA A 30 -30.66 15.50 -9.95
CA ALA A 30 -31.07 16.39 -8.86
C ALA A 30 -32.33 17.20 -9.21
N ASP A 31 -32.51 17.55 -10.49
CA ASP A 31 -33.66 18.29 -11.04
C ASP A 31 -34.68 17.35 -11.72
N ALA A 32 -35.14 16.33 -11.00
CA ALA A 32 -36.11 15.34 -11.47
C ALA A 32 -37.52 15.94 -11.70
N GLU A 33 -37.69 16.77 -12.74
CA GLU A 33 -39.00 17.19 -13.25
C GLU A 33 -39.20 16.63 -14.66
N GLY A 34 -40.29 15.86 -14.84
CA GLY A 34 -40.51 15.02 -16.00
C GLY A 34 -40.55 15.76 -17.34
N ALA A 35 -39.45 15.67 -18.10
CA ALA A 35 -39.41 15.34 -19.54
C ALA A 35 -37.95 15.37 -20.07
N ASN A 36 -37.55 14.27 -20.72
CA ASN A 36 -36.32 13.94 -21.48
C ASN A 36 -35.42 12.88 -20.83
N PRO A 37 -34.79 11.98 -21.62
CA PRO A 37 -33.81 11.04 -21.09
C PRO A 37 -32.62 11.82 -20.51
N ALA A 38 -32.37 11.63 -19.22
CA ALA A 38 -31.23 12.22 -18.52
C ALA A 38 -30.00 11.34 -18.75
N ARG A 39 -29.52 11.33 -20.00
CA ARG A 39 -28.35 10.55 -20.39
C ARG A 39 -27.07 11.34 -20.19
N VAL A 40 -26.15 10.78 -19.42
CA VAL A 40 -24.87 11.40 -19.09
C VAL A 40 -23.70 10.58 -19.61
N ARG A 41 -22.60 11.26 -19.91
CA ARG A 41 -21.34 10.68 -20.39
C ARG A 41 -20.23 10.93 -19.38
N PHE A 42 -19.66 9.86 -18.84
CA PHE A 42 -18.40 9.87 -18.12
C PHE A 42 -17.25 9.75 -19.11
N ALA A 43 -16.20 10.54 -18.91
CA ALA A 43 -14.98 10.44 -19.70
C ALA A 43 -13.75 10.81 -18.86
N SER A 44 -12.64 10.10 -19.09
CA SER A 44 -11.32 10.52 -18.60
C SER A 44 -10.89 11.84 -19.26
N ARG A 45 -10.24 12.74 -18.51
CA ARG A 45 -9.80 14.06 -19.03
C ARG A 45 -8.35 14.09 -19.50
N THR A 46 -7.53 13.14 -19.09
CA THR A 46 -6.05 13.24 -19.04
C THR A 46 -5.36 12.01 -19.64
N ALA A 47 -4.03 12.10 -19.80
CA ALA A 47 -3.18 10.97 -20.18
C ALA A 47 -3.09 9.89 -19.09
N VAL A 48 -3.16 10.28 -17.82
CA VAL A 48 -3.43 9.34 -16.72
C VAL A 48 -4.90 8.98 -16.76
N GLU A 49 -5.21 7.81 -17.32
CA GLU A 49 -6.54 7.46 -17.76
C GLU A 49 -7.37 6.82 -16.65
N LEU A 50 -8.61 7.30 -16.50
CA LEU A 50 -9.63 6.65 -15.67
C LEU A 50 -10.54 5.78 -16.54
N ARG A 51 -10.95 4.64 -15.98
CA ARG A 51 -11.87 3.68 -16.59
C ARG A 51 -13.17 3.63 -15.81
N PHE A 52 -14.26 3.26 -16.48
CA PHE A 52 -15.61 3.24 -15.92
C PHE A 52 -16.38 1.97 -16.33
N SER A 53 -17.27 1.50 -15.47
CA SER A 53 -18.22 0.42 -15.77
C SER A 53 -19.51 0.53 -14.96
N GLU A 54 -20.58 -0.14 -15.40
CA GLU A 54 -21.86 -0.18 -14.67
C GLU A 54 -21.81 -1.19 -13.52
N ALA A 55 -21.25 -2.39 -13.74
CA ALA A 55 -20.93 -3.33 -12.68
C ALA A 55 -19.43 -3.48 -12.44
N ARG A 56 -19.06 -3.84 -11.21
CA ARG A 56 -17.66 -3.97 -10.79
C ARG A 56 -16.86 -4.99 -11.61
N ALA A 57 -17.53 -6.05 -12.03
CA ALA A 57 -16.95 -7.16 -12.78
C ALA A 57 -16.99 -6.95 -14.30
N ASP A 58 -17.64 -5.89 -14.77
CA ASP A 58 -17.70 -5.61 -16.21
C ASP A 58 -16.36 -5.05 -16.70
N PRO A 59 -15.96 -5.33 -17.95
CA PRO A 59 -14.82 -4.68 -18.57
C PRO A 59 -14.95 -3.15 -18.52
N MET A 60 -13.95 -2.48 -17.96
CA MET A 60 -13.99 -1.04 -17.77
C MET A 60 -13.57 -0.28 -19.04
N GLN A 61 -14.22 0.84 -19.31
CA GLN A 61 -14.14 1.60 -20.56
C GLN A 61 -13.61 3.02 -20.32
N GLN A 62 -13.00 3.66 -21.33
CA GLN A 62 -12.58 5.08 -21.23
C GLN A 62 -13.76 6.05 -21.07
N VAL A 63 -14.88 5.67 -21.68
CA VAL A 63 -16.10 6.45 -21.78
C VAL A 63 -17.25 5.55 -21.40
N LEU A 64 -18.14 6.04 -20.56
CA LEU A 64 -19.35 5.33 -20.18
C LEU A 64 -20.54 6.28 -20.31
N GLU A 65 -21.56 5.87 -21.07
CA GLU A 65 -22.81 6.63 -21.21
C GLU A 65 -23.95 5.86 -20.56
N ILE A 66 -24.62 6.49 -19.59
CA ILE A 66 -25.69 5.86 -18.81
C ILE A 66 -26.93 6.75 -18.76
N ASP A 67 -28.10 6.11 -18.64
CA ASP A 67 -29.37 6.79 -18.39
C ASP A 67 -29.60 6.95 -16.88
N LEU A 68 -29.84 8.17 -16.43
CA LEU A 68 -30.21 8.44 -15.04
C LEU A 68 -31.73 8.24 -14.85
N PRO A 69 -32.17 7.58 -13.75
CA PRO A 69 -33.58 7.46 -13.42
C PRO A 69 -34.26 8.82 -13.29
N GLN A 70 -35.41 8.98 -13.96
CA GLN A 70 -36.19 10.22 -13.94
C GLN A 70 -36.85 10.52 -12.60
N ASP A 71 -36.92 9.53 -11.70
CA ASP A 71 -37.42 9.69 -10.33
C ASP A 71 -36.34 10.25 -9.37
N GLY A 72 -35.13 10.49 -9.86
CA GLY A 72 -34.01 10.99 -9.06
C GLY A 72 -33.34 9.92 -8.19
N SER A 73 -33.68 8.65 -8.37
CA SER A 73 -33.02 7.53 -7.68
C SER A 73 -31.53 7.45 -8.08
N PRO A 74 -30.62 7.24 -7.12
CA PRO A 74 -29.19 7.10 -7.43
C PRO A 74 -28.88 5.77 -8.10
N ILE A 75 -27.93 5.80 -9.04
CA ILE A 75 -27.31 4.62 -9.62
C ILE A 75 -25.83 4.58 -9.25
N GLY A 76 -25.31 3.37 -9.07
CA GLY A 76 -23.89 3.14 -8.83
C GLY A 76 -23.16 2.82 -10.13
N ILE A 77 -22.01 3.44 -10.32
CA ILE A 77 -21.02 3.05 -11.32
C ILE A 77 -19.69 2.75 -10.63
N TRP A 78 -18.76 2.17 -11.39
CA TRP A 78 -17.43 1.84 -10.90
C TRP A 78 -16.39 2.62 -11.67
N ILE A 79 -15.38 3.11 -10.96
CA ILE A 79 -14.28 3.91 -11.52
C ILE A 79 -12.95 3.40 -10.97
N ALA A 80 -11.94 3.31 -11.83
CA ALA A 80 -10.57 2.90 -11.47
C ALA A 80 -9.54 3.64 -12.34
N GLY A 81 -8.28 3.65 -11.93
CA GLY A 81 -7.18 3.99 -12.82
C GLY A 81 -6.90 2.89 -13.84
N LEU A 82 -6.47 3.24 -15.04
CA LEU A 82 -5.97 2.27 -16.01
C LEU A 82 -4.59 1.76 -15.55
N PHE A 83 -4.50 0.45 -15.33
CA PHE A 83 -3.25 -0.22 -14.96
C PHE A 83 -2.09 0.18 -15.88
N GLY A 84 -0.93 0.50 -15.27
CA GLY A 84 0.25 0.97 -15.97
C GLY A 84 0.28 2.48 -16.28
N THR A 85 -0.77 3.23 -15.92
CA THR A 85 -0.82 4.70 -16.08
C THR A 85 -0.97 5.40 -14.74
N ALA A 86 -0.04 5.19 -13.80
CA ALA A 86 -0.14 5.81 -12.48
C ALA A 86 0.15 7.32 -12.54
N SER A 87 -0.52 8.10 -11.68
CA SER A 87 -0.24 9.51 -11.50
C SER A 87 1.17 9.75 -10.97
N ILE A 88 1.76 10.88 -11.36
CA ILE A 88 3.03 11.38 -10.80
C ILE A 88 2.80 12.59 -9.90
N GLN A 89 1.67 13.30 -10.01
CA GLN A 89 1.32 14.44 -9.16
C GLN A 89 -0.20 14.52 -8.91
N ASP A 90 -0.60 15.25 -7.88
CA ASP A 90 -2.02 15.49 -7.61
C ASP A 90 -2.71 16.19 -8.79
N GLY A 91 -3.90 15.70 -9.16
CA GLY A 91 -4.75 16.32 -10.17
C GLY A 91 -4.25 16.16 -11.62
N ASP A 92 -3.21 15.35 -11.87
CA ASP A 92 -2.82 14.96 -13.23
C ASP A 92 -3.75 13.92 -13.87
N SER A 93 -4.74 13.46 -13.11
CA SER A 93 -5.86 12.65 -13.56
C SER A 93 -7.20 13.33 -13.33
N GLY A 94 -8.27 12.75 -13.82
CA GLY A 94 -9.63 13.12 -13.46
C GLY A 94 -10.65 12.77 -14.52
N TYR A 95 -11.91 12.98 -14.17
CA TYR A 95 -13.03 12.70 -15.06
C TYR A 95 -13.95 13.90 -15.22
N THR A 96 -14.71 13.89 -16.30
CA THR A 96 -15.81 14.81 -16.57
C THR A 96 -17.10 14.04 -16.72
N ILE A 97 -18.21 14.68 -16.33
CA ILE A 97 -19.56 14.22 -16.64
C ILE A 97 -20.22 15.29 -17.48
N SER A 98 -20.73 14.92 -18.65
CA SER A 98 -21.45 15.82 -19.55
C SER A 98 -22.82 15.26 -19.91
N ASP A 99 -23.76 16.11 -20.30
CA ASP A 99 -24.98 15.63 -20.93
C ASP A 99 -24.70 15.10 -22.34
N VAL A 100 -25.32 13.99 -22.71
CA VAL A 100 -25.16 13.41 -24.05
C VAL A 100 -25.83 14.25 -25.15
N PRO A 101 -27.06 14.77 -24.97
CA PRO A 101 -27.74 15.51 -26.05
C PRO A 101 -27.03 16.81 -26.48
N GLY A 102 -26.50 17.58 -25.53
CA GLY A 102 -25.93 18.91 -25.72
C GLY A 102 -24.42 19.01 -25.51
N GLY A 103 -23.77 18.00 -24.90
CA GLY A 103 -22.34 18.01 -24.63
C GLY A 103 -21.89 19.02 -23.57
N ILE A 104 -22.82 19.57 -22.79
CA ILE A 104 -22.58 20.50 -21.69
C ILE A 104 -21.93 19.73 -20.55
N GLN A 105 -20.74 20.16 -20.14
CA GLN A 105 -20.08 19.63 -18.96
C GLN A 105 -20.83 20.03 -17.69
N LEU A 106 -21.22 19.04 -16.90
CA LEU A 106 -21.94 19.19 -15.63
C LEU A 106 -20.98 19.14 -14.44
N ILE A 107 -20.02 18.20 -14.49
CA ILE A 107 -19.03 17.98 -13.42
C ILE A 107 -17.64 17.87 -14.04
N SER A 108 -16.65 18.37 -13.28
CA SER A 108 -15.23 18.12 -13.52
C SER A 108 -14.57 17.80 -12.17
N GLN A 109 -14.12 16.56 -12.00
CA GLN A 109 -13.48 16.10 -10.77
C GLN A 109 -12.02 15.70 -11.00
N ALA A 110 -11.09 16.45 -10.41
CA ALA A 110 -9.66 16.12 -10.45
C ALA A 110 -9.38 14.86 -9.63
N ALA A 111 -8.41 14.08 -10.07
CA ALA A 111 -8.06 12.81 -9.42
C ALA A 111 -6.55 12.59 -9.39
N MET A 112 -6.14 11.63 -8.56
CA MET A 112 -4.82 11.02 -8.56
C MET A 112 -4.98 9.50 -8.52
N VAL A 113 -4.33 8.80 -9.46
CA VAL A 113 -4.17 7.35 -9.45
C VAL A 113 -2.89 7.00 -8.71
N ARG A 114 -3.02 6.70 -7.42
CA ARG A 114 -1.92 6.58 -6.47
C ARG A 114 -1.61 5.11 -6.19
N VAL A 115 -0.40 4.68 -6.51
CA VAL A 115 0.07 3.30 -6.30
C VAL A 115 1.49 3.27 -5.75
N ARG A 116 1.84 2.17 -5.08
CA ARG A 116 3.18 1.87 -4.58
C ARG A 116 4.08 1.50 -5.76
N LYS A 117 5.19 2.22 -5.93
CA LYS A 117 6.08 2.11 -7.09
C LYS A 117 7.46 1.59 -6.74
N ASN A 118 8.16 1.04 -7.72
CA ASN A 118 9.58 0.73 -7.56
C ASN A 118 10.36 2.02 -7.28
N ALA A 119 11.01 2.06 -6.12
CA ALA A 119 11.84 3.17 -5.68
C ALA A 119 12.94 3.55 -6.67
N ASN A 120 13.40 2.58 -7.48
CA ASN A 120 14.43 2.82 -8.49
C ASN A 120 13.92 3.62 -9.70
N GLY A 121 12.60 3.67 -9.90
CA GLY A 121 11.94 4.35 -11.02
C GLY A 121 11.12 5.59 -10.63
N LEU A 122 11.17 6.02 -9.37
CA LEU A 122 10.50 7.25 -8.95
C LEU A 122 11.07 8.47 -9.68
N THR A 123 10.19 9.44 -9.95
CA THR A 123 10.61 10.81 -10.25
C THR A 123 11.21 11.48 -9.01
N ASP A 124 11.96 12.56 -9.23
CA ASP A 124 12.50 13.37 -8.12
C ASP A 124 11.38 13.91 -7.21
N ASP A 125 10.25 14.37 -7.77
CA ASP A 125 9.13 14.93 -7.01
C ASP A 125 8.38 13.88 -6.17
N GLU A 126 8.24 12.64 -6.67
CA GLU A 126 7.69 11.53 -5.87
C GLU A 126 8.62 11.16 -4.72
N ARG A 127 9.92 11.04 -5.00
CA ARG A 127 10.93 10.78 -3.98
C ARG A 127 10.89 11.86 -2.90
N ASP A 128 10.90 13.13 -3.30
CA ASP A 128 11.06 14.25 -2.38
C ASP A 128 9.82 14.43 -1.48
N ARG A 129 8.60 14.20 -1.98
CA ARG A 129 7.38 14.17 -1.16
C ARG A 129 7.40 13.04 -0.12
N PHE A 130 7.79 11.82 -0.53
CA PHE A 130 7.94 10.71 0.40
C PHE A 130 8.97 11.02 1.50
N LEU A 131 10.15 11.54 1.13
CA LEU A 131 11.19 11.90 2.08
C LEU A 131 10.78 13.04 3.01
N ALA A 132 10.10 14.06 2.50
CA ALA A 132 9.58 15.17 3.29
C ALA A 132 8.54 14.70 4.32
N ALA A 133 7.61 13.83 3.92
CA ALA A 133 6.63 13.24 4.82
C ALA A 133 7.31 12.37 5.89
N MET A 134 8.29 11.54 5.52
CA MET A 134 9.05 10.72 6.47
C MET A 134 9.86 11.57 7.46
N GLY A 135 10.55 12.62 6.98
CA GLY A 135 11.28 13.56 7.82
C GLY A 135 10.36 14.29 8.81
N THR A 136 9.18 14.70 8.34
CA THR A 136 8.12 15.32 9.17
C THR A 136 7.58 14.36 10.22
N LEU A 137 7.30 13.10 9.84
CA LEU A 137 6.82 12.07 10.76
C LEU A 137 7.85 11.73 11.84
N ASN A 138 9.14 11.76 11.50
CA ASN A 138 10.22 11.60 12.48
C ASN A 138 10.39 12.83 13.38
N ALA A 139 10.24 14.04 12.83
CA ALA A 139 10.41 15.33 13.50
C ALA A 139 11.64 15.35 14.42
N ALA A 140 12.82 15.01 13.88
CA ALA A 140 14.06 14.92 14.64
C ALA A 140 13.95 14.07 15.93
N GLY A 141 13.21 12.96 15.84
CA GLY A 141 13.01 11.99 16.92
C GLY A 141 11.93 12.34 17.95
N SER A 142 11.28 13.50 17.86
CA SER A 142 10.11 13.83 18.70
C SER A 142 8.77 13.42 18.07
N GLY A 143 8.78 13.03 16.80
CA GLY A 143 7.58 12.73 16.04
C GLY A 143 7.08 11.29 16.22
N ARG A 144 5.96 11.04 15.54
CA ARG A 144 5.18 9.82 15.53
C ARG A 144 5.96 8.58 15.08
N PHE A 145 7.02 8.75 14.29
CA PHE A 145 7.86 7.63 13.84
C PHE A 145 8.44 6.78 14.98
N ARG A 146 8.61 7.36 16.18
CA ARG A 146 9.03 6.61 17.37
C ARG A 146 8.13 5.41 17.64
N ASP A 147 6.83 5.59 17.51
CA ASP A 147 5.84 4.56 17.80
C ASP A 147 6.01 3.38 16.84
N PHE A 148 6.18 3.64 15.55
CA PHE A 148 6.45 2.63 14.53
C PHE A 148 7.62 1.74 14.92
N ARG A 149 8.77 2.35 15.22
CA ARG A 149 9.94 1.61 15.72
C ARG A 149 9.60 0.76 16.95
N ASP A 150 8.84 1.32 17.90
CA ASP A 150 8.48 0.64 19.15
C ASP A 150 7.46 -0.51 18.93
N MET A 151 6.74 -0.54 17.80
CA MET A 151 5.90 -1.69 17.39
C MET A 151 6.77 -2.89 16.98
N HIS A 152 7.99 -2.68 16.52
CA HIS A 152 8.86 -3.70 15.93
C HIS A 152 10.15 -3.90 16.77
N VAL A 153 9.99 -4.03 18.08
CA VAL A 153 11.07 -4.32 19.04
C VAL A 153 11.07 -5.79 19.47
N ASP A 154 12.08 -6.20 20.25
CA ASP A 154 12.22 -7.58 20.72
C ASP A 154 10.99 -8.10 21.48
N ARG A 155 10.96 -9.43 21.62
CA ARG A 155 9.88 -10.19 22.28
C ARG A 155 9.43 -9.59 23.61
N PRO A 156 8.12 -9.64 23.91
CA PRO A 156 7.08 -10.34 23.14
C PRO A 156 6.47 -9.52 21.99
N ALA A 157 6.87 -8.26 21.79
CA ALA A 157 6.29 -7.38 20.77
C ALA A 157 6.34 -7.97 19.35
N SER A 158 7.51 -8.49 18.95
CA SER A 158 7.75 -9.06 17.62
C SER A 158 7.08 -10.41 17.36
N ASP A 159 6.53 -11.09 18.37
CA ASP A 159 6.09 -12.49 18.20
C ASP A 159 4.83 -12.64 17.35
N GLU A 160 3.94 -11.63 17.34
CA GLU A 160 2.77 -11.61 16.45
C GLU A 160 3.17 -11.28 15.00
N ALA A 161 4.32 -10.63 14.81
CA ALA A 161 4.83 -10.16 13.52
C ALA A 161 5.77 -11.16 12.83
N HIS A 162 6.28 -12.19 13.54
CA HIS A 162 7.39 -13.01 13.05
C HIS A 162 7.28 -14.49 13.40
N PHE A 163 8.08 -15.29 12.68
CA PHE A 163 8.33 -16.70 12.94
C PHE A 163 7.11 -17.61 12.73
N ASP A 164 6.06 -17.14 12.05
CA ASP A 164 4.87 -17.92 11.67
C ASP A 164 4.07 -17.22 10.56
N VAL A 165 2.94 -17.83 10.21
CA VAL A 165 1.99 -17.41 9.17
C VAL A 165 1.45 -15.97 9.29
N GLY A 166 1.52 -15.34 10.47
CA GLY A 166 1.10 -13.94 10.65
C GLY A 166 2.09 -12.90 10.12
N PHE A 167 3.28 -13.31 9.69
CA PHE A 167 4.33 -12.40 9.20
C PHE A 167 3.83 -11.44 8.10
N LEU A 168 3.25 -11.98 7.02
CA LEU A 168 2.78 -11.19 5.88
C LEU A 168 1.64 -10.23 6.25
N PRO A 169 0.53 -10.68 6.86
CA PRO A 169 -0.58 -9.79 7.20
C PRO A 169 -0.20 -8.71 8.22
N TRP A 170 0.64 -9.03 9.22
CA TRP A 170 1.08 -8.04 10.20
C TRP A 170 1.89 -6.92 9.53
N HIS A 171 2.83 -7.28 8.65
CA HIS A 171 3.65 -6.28 7.95
C HIS A 171 2.84 -5.48 6.92
N ARG A 172 1.82 -6.06 6.26
CA ARG A 172 0.87 -5.31 5.42
C ARG A 172 0.14 -4.24 6.23
N CYS A 173 -0.33 -4.61 7.43
CA CYS A 173 -0.99 -3.67 8.33
C CYS A 173 -0.03 -2.56 8.80
N TYR A 174 1.22 -2.91 9.11
CA TYR A 174 2.26 -1.98 9.52
C TYR A 174 2.61 -0.95 8.44
N LEU A 175 2.69 -1.40 7.18
CA LEU A 175 2.86 -0.51 6.03
C LEU A 175 1.64 0.38 5.81
N LEU A 176 0.43 -0.17 5.93
CA LEU A 176 -0.80 0.59 5.77
C LEU A 176 -0.92 1.71 6.81
N ASP A 177 -0.55 1.45 8.06
CA ASP A 177 -0.53 2.48 9.11
C ASP A 177 0.45 3.61 8.79
N LEU A 178 1.68 3.24 8.40
CA LEU A 178 2.69 4.23 8.02
C LEU A 178 2.20 5.07 6.84
N GLU A 179 1.70 4.42 5.80
CA GLU A 179 1.23 5.08 4.59
C GLU A 179 0.11 6.09 4.89
N ARG A 180 -0.81 5.76 5.80
CA ARG A 180 -1.88 6.68 6.20
C ARG A 180 -1.39 7.86 7.03
N GLU A 181 -0.44 7.64 7.94
CA GLU A 181 0.20 8.72 8.69
C GLU A 181 0.99 9.66 7.76
N LEU A 182 1.66 9.12 6.74
CA LEU A 182 2.31 9.92 5.69
C LEU A 182 1.28 10.67 4.83
N GLN A 183 0.16 10.05 4.50
CA GLN A 183 -0.93 10.68 3.74
C GLN A 183 -1.67 11.77 4.52
N ALA A 184 -1.67 11.70 5.85
CA ALA A 184 -2.16 12.79 6.69
C ALA A 184 -1.25 14.04 6.62
N ILE A 185 0.03 13.86 6.27
CA ILE A 185 0.99 14.96 6.03
C ILE A 185 0.90 15.44 4.58
N ASP A 186 0.91 14.51 3.63
CA ASP A 186 0.78 14.77 2.20
C ASP A 186 -0.10 13.68 1.56
N PRO A 187 -1.37 14.00 1.22
CA PRO A 187 -2.32 13.04 0.65
C PRO A 187 -1.87 12.42 -0.67
N SER A 188 -0.86 12.97 -1.35
CA SER A 188 -0.36 12.43 -2.61
C SER A 188 0.67 11.31 -2.44
N VAL A 189 1.15 11.06 -1.22
CA VAL A 189 2.20 10.07 -0.94
C VAL A 189 1.70 8.63 -1.01
N ALA A 190 2.45 7.79 -1.71
CA ALA A 190 2.39 6.33 -1.63
C ALA A 190 3.76 5.79 -1.17
N LEU A 191 3.76 4.66 -0.46
CA LEU A 191 4.98 3.99 -0.07
C LEU A 191 5.70 3.43 -1.31
N PRO A 192 6.99 3.74 -1.53
CA PRO A 192 7.77 3.06 -2.54
C PRO A 192 8.33 1.75 -2.01
N TYR A 193 8.54 0.78 -2.89
CA TYR A 193 9.20 -0.47 -2.56
C TYR A 193 10.63 -0.54 -3.11
N TRP A 194 11.52 -1.25 -2.44
CA TRP A 194 12.86 -1.56 -2.97
C TRP A 194 12.93 -3.00 -3.44
N ARG A 195 13.10 -3.21 -4.75
CA ARG A 195 13.39 -4.53 -5.33
C ARG A 195 14.78 -5.02 -4.93
N PHE A 196 14.85 -5.67 -3.77
CA PHE A 196 16.09 -6.24 -3.25
C PHE A 196 16.65 -7.38 -4.10
N ASP A 197 15.88 -7.90 -5.07
CA ASP A 197 16.29 -8.94 -6.01
C ASP A 197 16.94 -8.38 -7.30
N GLU A 198 17.03 -7.04 -7.42
CA GLU A 198 17.55 -6.32 -8.58
C GLU A 198 18.59 -5.25 -8.18
N PRO A 199 19.41 -4.74 -9.14
CA PRO A 199 20.17 -3.51 -8.95
C PRO A 199 19.28 -2.31 -8.61
N ALA A 200 19.69 -1.51 -7.63
CA ALA A 200 18.97 -0.32 -7.17
C ALA A 200 19.85 0.93 -7.08
N PRO A 201 20.51 1.35 -8.19
CA PRO A 201 21.45 2.47 -8.18
C PRO A 201 20.80 3.81 -7.83
N ASN A 202 19.49 3.99 -8.06
CA ASN A 202 18.79 5.24 -7.75
C ASN A 202 18.30 5.29 -6.30
N VAL A 203 18.13 4.13 -5.65
CA VAL A 203 17.75 4.04 -4.22
C VAL A 203 18.93 4.41 -3.33
N PHE A 204 20.11 3.83 -3.60
CA PHE A 204 21.29 4.02 -2.77
C PHE A 204 22.15 5.19 -3.27
N THR A 205 21.61 6.40 -3.13
CA THR A 205 22.30 7.66 -3.43
C THR A 205 22.24 8.61 -2.24
N ARG A 206 23.10 9.63 -2.20
CA ARG A 206 23.02 10.67 -1.15
C ARG A 206 21.73 11.50 -1.22
N ALA A 207 21.07 11.54 -2.37
CA ALA A 207 19.84 12.28 -2.57
C ALA A 207 18.58 11.48 -2.17
N PHE A 208 18.70 10.17 -1.99
CA PHE A 208 17.60 9.31 -1.58
C PHE A 208 17.89 8.60 -0.26
N MET A 209 18.18 7.31 -0.27
CA MET A 209 18.31 6.56 0.98
C MET A 209 19.67 6.73 1.66
N GLY A 210 20.60 7.51 1.14
CA GLY A 210 21.91 7.82 1.72
C GLY A 210 23.02 6.83 1.33
N LEU A 211 24.28 7.26 1.48
CA LEU A 211 25.46 6.40 1.31
C LEU A 211 26.29 6.34 2.58
N PRO A 212 26.78 5.17 3.01
CA PRO A 212 27.60 5.07 4.21
C PRO A 212 28.96 5.77 4.04
N ASN A 213 29.42 6.42 5.10
CA ASN A 213 30.82 6.75 5.28
C ASN A 213 31.62 5.51 5.79
N ALA A 214 32.91 5.69 6.06
CA ALA A 214 33.80 4.62 6.53
C ALA A 214 33.35 3.95 7.85
N ASN A 215 32.53 4.62 8.66
CA ASN A 215 31.99 4.10 9.91
C ASN A 215 30.57 3.54 9.77
N GLY A 216 30.05 3.43 8.54
CA GLY A 216 28.69 2.94 8.27
C GLY A 216 27.58 3.95 8.57
N ARG A 217 27.89 5.21 8.93
CA ARG A 217 26.88 6.26 9.10
C ARG A 217 26.50 6.84 7.75
N LEU A 218 25.21 6.92 7.47
CA LEU A 218 24.70 7.46 6.21
C LEU A 218 25.02 8.95 6.08
N VAL A 219 25.41 9.34 4.87
CA VAL A 219 25.63 10.71 4.43
C VAL A 219 24.59 11.03 3.36
N PHE A 220 23.93 12.17 3.54
CA PHE A 220 22.94 12.71 2.61
C PHE A 220 23.47 13.98 1.92
N THR A 221 22.78 14.40 0.86
CA THR A 221 22.95 15.74 0.28
C THR A 221 22.52 16.80 1.31
N ALA A 222 23.07 18.01 1.25
CA ALA A 222 22.68 19.08 2.17
C ALA A 222 21.20 19.46 2.00
N GLY A 223 20.48 19.65 3.11
CA GLY A 223 19.04 19.97 3.09
C GLY A 223 18.14 18.76 2.91
N HIS A 224 18.70 17.55 2.97
CA HIS A 224 17.93 16.32 2.82
C HIS A 224 16.99 16.11 4.03
N PRO A 225 15.71 15.73 3.84
CA PRO A 225 14.74 15.58 4.94
C PRO A 225 15.15 14.60 6.04
N LEU A 226 16.01 13.63 5.72
CA LEU A 226 16.53 12.63 6.66
C LEU A 226 17.89 13.02 7.29
N GLU A 227 18.45 14.22 7.03
CA GLU A 227 19.73 14.62 7.64
C GLU A 227 19.65 14.75 9.17
N SER A 228 18.47 15.15 9.67
CA SER A 228 18.16 15.30 11.10
C SER A 228 17.47 14.06 11.68
N TRP A 229 17.55 12.92 11.00
CA TRP A 229 16.90 11.69 11.45
C TRP A 229 17.42 11.24 12.80
N ILE A 230 16.54 11.14 13.79
CA ILE A 230 16.89 10.69 15.14
C ILE A 230 16.01 9.51 15.53
N THR A 231 16.65 8.47 16.06
CA THR A 231 15.98 7.35 16.73
C THR A 231 16.73 7.05 18.03
N ASP A 232 16.01 6.81 19.13
CA ASP A 232 16.62 6.54 20.45
C ASP A 232 17.61 7.60 20.93
N GLY A 233 17.35 8.87 20.58
CA GLY A 233 18.25 9.98 20.89
C GLY A 233 19.57 9.95 20.11
N GLN A 234 19.73 9.03 19.16
CA GLN A 234 20.90 8.93 18.30
C GLN A 234 20.62 9.59 16.95
N LEU A 235 21.47 10.55 16.58
CA LEU A 235 21.44 11.22 15.28
C LEU A 235 22.07 10.34 14.19
N GLY A 236 21.32 10.20 13.10
CA GLY A 236 21.72 9.52 11.88
C GLY A 236 21.30 8.06 11.83
N ILE A 237 21.65 7.42 10.72
CA ILE A 237 21.30 6.03 10.41
C ILE A 237 22.59 5.25 10.21
N LEU A 238 22.70 4.07 10.84
CA LEU A 238 23.80 3.14 10.61
C LEU A 238 23.38 2.08 9.59
N ARG A 239 24.03 2.08 8.43
CA ARG A 239 23.83 1.09 7.37
C ARG A 239 25.08 0.94 6.50
N SER A 240 25.71 -0.22 6.56
CA SER A 240 26.79 -0.65 5.68
C SER A 240 26.30 -1.73 4.73
N MET A 241 26.47 -1.55 3.42
CA MET A 241 26.00 -2.50 2.40
C MET A 241 27.05 -3.59 2.19
N GLY A 242 26.63 -4.86 2.11
CA GLY A 242 27.45 -6.00 1.67
C GLY A 242 27.38 -6.25 0.16
N PHE A 243 26.74 -5.34 -0.58
CA PHE A 243 26.53 -5.39 -2.03
C PHE A 243 26.77 -4.00 -2.63
N LEU A 244 26.93 -3.93 -3.95
CA LEU A 244 27.03 -2.67 -4.69
C LEU A 244 25.65 -2.24 -5.17
N PRO A 245 25.33 -0.92 -5.21
CA PRO A 245 24.03 -0.45 -5.70
C PRO A 245 23.65 -0.92 -7.11
N ASN A 246 24.64 -1.17 -7.98
CA ASN A 246 24.45 -1.66 -9.34
C ASN A 246 24.42 -3.20 -9.45
N ALA A 247 24.31 -3.92 -8.33
CA ALA A 247 24.21 -5.37 -8.28
C ALA A 247 23.16 -5.81 -7.26
N ARG A 248 22.46 -6.91 -7.53
CA ARG A 248 21.63 -7.55 -6.52
C ARG A 248 22.49 -8.27 -5.47
N PRO A 249 22.08 -8.35 -4.20
CA PRO A 249 22.70 -9.25 -3.23
C PRO A 249 22.60 -10.72 -3.69
N SER A 250 23.71 -11.47 -3.66
CA SER A 250 23.76 -12.82 -4.24
C SER A 250 23.00 -13.89 -3.46
N SER A 251 22.73 -13.67 -2.17
CA SER A 251 22.03 -14.62 -1.29
C SER A 251 20.51 -14.51 -1.34
N VAL A 252 20.00 -13.45 -1.96
CA VAL A 252 18.56 -13.13 -2.02
C VAL A 252 17.96 -13.84 -3.22
N LEU A 253 16.87 -14.57 -3.00
CA LEU A 253 16.10 -15.20 -4.08
C LEU A 253 15.59 -14.16 -5.07
N SER A 254 15.49 -14.55 -6.34
CA SER A 254 14.79 -13.74 -7.33
C SER A 254 13.29 -13.68 -7.04
N GLU A 255 12.59 -12.69 -7.56
CA GLU A 255 11.11 -12.69 -7.51
C GLU A 255 10.53 -14.01 -8.06
N ALA A 256 11.05 -14.50 -9.20
CA ALA A 256 10.59 -15.74 -9.82
C ALA A 256 10.76 -16.96 -8.89
N ASP A 257 11.92 -17.10 -8.25
CA ASP A 257 12.17 -18.19 -7.30
C ASP A 257 11.31 -18.04 -6.03
N THR A 258 11.04 -16.81 -5.61
CA THR A 258 10.20 -16.52 -4.44
C THR A 258 8.74 -16.91 -4.70
N LEU A 259 8.21 -16.54 -5.87
CA LEU A 259 6.87 -16.95 -6.29
C LEU A 259 6.73 -18.48 -6.44
N ALA A 260 7.85 -19.18 -6.67
CA ALA A 260 7.91 -20.63 -6.76
C ALA A 260 8.07 -21.36 -5.42
N LEU A 261 8.21 -20.66 -4.29
CA LEU A 261 8.30 -21.29 -2.95
C LEU A 261 7.07 -22.15 -2.63
N ALA A 262 5.92 -21.82 -3.22
CA ALA A 262 4.66 -22.51 -3.00
C ALA A 262 4.12 -23.16 -4.28
N PRO A 263 4.74 -24.26 -4.77
CA PRO A 263 4.32 -24.92 -5.99
C PRO A 263 2.90 -25.48 -5.84
N PHE A 264 2.08 -25.29 -6.87
CA PHE A 264 0.70 -25.77 -6.93
C PHE A 264 0.62 -27.22 -7.45
N PRO A 265 -0.33 -28.06 -6.98
CA PRO A 265 -1.26 -27.87 -5.86
C PRO A 265 -0.72 -28.42 -4.52
N ALA A 266 -0.91 -27.68 -3.40
CA ALA A 266 -0.61 -28.19 -2.05
C ALA A 266 -1.41 -27.46 -0.96
N ALA A 267 -2.00 -28.20 -0.01
CA ALA A 267 -2.74 -27.64 1.14
C ALA A 267 -1.88 -26.80 2.11
N THR A 268 -0.56 -26.73 1.89
CA THR A 268 0.39 -25.90 2.65
C THR A 268 0.88 -24.70 1.83
N GLN A 269 0.16 -24.30 0.78
CA GLN A 269 0.61 -23.28 -0.17
C GLN A 269 1.02 -21.97 0.52
N TYR A 270 0.14 -21.39 1.34
CA TYR A 270 0.46 -20.18 2.09
C TYR A 270 1.66 -20.37 3.03
N ARG A 271 1.76 -21.50 3.75
CA ARG A 271 2.87 -21.74 4.69
C ARG A 271 4.21 -21.80 3.96
N ASN A 272 4.27 -22.53 2.85
CA ASN A 272 5.47 -22.61 2.02
C ASN A 272 5.82 -21.23 1.44
N PHE A 273 4.82 -20.43 1.05
CA PHE A 273 5.07 -19.07 0.58
C PHE A 273 5.59 -18.15 1.71
N ALA A 274 5.04 -18.29 2.92
CA ALA A 274 5.43 -17.53 4.10
C ALA A 274 6.89 -17.80 4.55
N ASP A 275 7.51 -18.91 4.11
CA ASP A 275 8.96 -19.16 4.27
C ASP A 275 9.81 -18.04 3.63
N MET A 276 9.20 -17.19 2.78
CA MET A 276 9.82 -15.96 2.30
C MET A 276 10.36 -15.06 3.42
N GLU A 277 9.81 -15.15 4.65
CA GLU A 277 10.34 -14.48 5.85
C GLU A 277 11.84 -14.80 6.04
N GLY A 278 12.28 -16.04 5.76
CA GLY A 278 13.68 -16.42 5.77
C GLY A 278 14.45 -15.91 4.56
N ASN A 279 14.01 -16.28 3.36
CA ASN A 279 14.61 -15.87 2.08
C ASN A 279 13.48 -15.72 1.04
N PRO A 280 13.27 -14.55 0.42
CA PRO A 280 14.19 -13.41 0.30
C PRO A 280 14.27 -12.39 1.44
N HIS A 281 13.25 -12.24 2.29
CA HIS A 281 13.19 -11.13 3.25
C HIS A 281 14.38 -11.12 4.22
N GLY A 282 14.62 -12.22 4.94
CA GLY A 282 15.72 -12.31 5.91
C GLY A 282 17.10 -12.21 5.26
N MET A 283 17.26 -12.74 4.04
CA MET A 283 18.49 -12.56 3.25
C MET A 283 18.69 -11.11 2.78
N ALA A 284 17.62 -10.38 2.51
CA ALA A 284 17.71 -8.95 2.17
C ALA A 284 18.17 -8.14 3.38
N HIS A 285 17.61 -8.36 4.57
CA HIS A 285 18.08 -7.73 5.81
C HIS A 285 19.54 -8.07 6.12
N THR A 286 19.94 -9.32 5.92
CA THR A 286 21.28 -9.80 6.25
C THR A 286 22.32 -9.57 5.15
N SER A 287 21.91 -9.05 3.99
CA SER A 287 22.83 -8.54 2.95
C SER A 287 23.55 -7.25 3.34
N PHE A 288 23.03 -6.54 4.35
CA PHE A 288 23.73 -5.45 5.03
C PHE A 288 24.72 -6.02 6.05
N GLN A 289 25.73 -5.25 6.43
CA GLN A 289 26.85 -5.75 7.24
C GLN A 289 27.21 -4.82 8.41
N GLY A 290 28.14 -5.25 9.25
CA GLY A 290 28.58 -4.49 10.42
C GLY A 290 27.42 -4.17 11.38
N SER A 291 27.42 -2.95 11.90
CA SER A 291 26.42 -2.46 12.87
C SER A 291 25.15 -1.89 12.22
N SER A 292 24.82 -2.32 11.00
CA SER A 292 23.62 -1.86 10.29
C SER A 292 22.35 -2.10 11.10
N PHE A 293 21.55 -1.06 11.31
CA PHE A 293 20.27 -1.15 12.02
C PHE A 293 19.34 -2.16 11.33
N ILE A 294 19.21 -2.02 10.01
CA ILE A 294 18.33 -2.85 9.17
C ILE A 294 18.58 -4.36 9.30
N ARG A 295 19.75 -4.83 9.77
CA ARG A 295 20.08 -6.27 9.81
C ARG A 295 19.46 -7.01 11.01
N ARG A 296 19.03 -6.31 12.06
CA ARG A 296 18.55 -6.95 13.31
C ARG A 296 17.10 -6.57 13.56
N ILE A 297 16.22 -7.55 13.72
CA ILE A 297 14.78 -7.36 13.98
C ILE A 297 14.48 -6.17 14.94
N PRO A 298 15.03 -6.11 16.16
CA PRO A 298 14.69 -5.02 17.11
C PRO A 298 15.23 -3.63 16.74
N LEU A 299 16.12 -3.56 15.75
CA LEU A 299 16.73 -2.31 15.30
C LEU A 299 16.28 -1.94 13.89
N ALA A 300 15.63 -2.86 13.15
CA ALA A 300 15.52 -2.74 11.71
C ALA A 300 14.71 -1.52 11.28
N ALA A 301 13.59 -1.28 11.96
CA ALA A 301 12.71 -0.13 11.73
C ALA A 301 13.36 1.23 12.08
N ARG A 302 14.56 1.29 12.66
CA ARG A 302 15.30 2.56 12.85
C ARG A 302 15.81 3.14 11.53
N ASP A 303 15.96 2.30 10.51
CA ASP A 303 16.33 2.70 9.15
C ASP A 303 15.06 2.80 8.30
N PRO A 304 14.73 3.97 7.71
CA PRO A 304 13.53 4.13 6.89
C PRO A 304 13.51 3.22 5.64
N LEU A 305 14.66 2.67 5.22
CA LEU A 305 14.72 1.65 4.15
C LEU A 305 13.96 0.38 4.52
N PHE A 306 13.76 0.10 5.82
CA PHE A 306 12.94 -1.00 6.32
C PHE A 306 11.57 -1.04 5.64
N PHE A 307 10.88 0.10 5.57
CA PHE A 307 9.52 0.13 5.02
C PHE A 307 9.51 -0.11 3.52
N MET A 308 10.54 0.32 2.80
CA MET A 308 10.68 0.03 1.37
C MET A 308 10.98 -1.45 1.12
N LEU A 309 11.78 -2.08 1.99
CA LEU A 309 12.07 -3.51 1.95
C LEU A 309 10.79 -4.31 2.20
N HIS A 310 10.03 -4.00 3.25
CA HIS A 310 8.77 -4.69 3.55
C HIS A 310 7.66 -4.37 2.55
N CYS A 311 7.66 -3.19 1.94
CA CYS A 311 6.75 -2.89 0.83
C CYS A 311 7.02 -3.78 -0.39
N ASN A 312 8.27 -4.23 -0.60
CA ASN A 312 8.59 -5.25 -1.61
C ASN A 312 8.10 -6.65 -1.19
N VAL A 313 8.24 -7.00 0.10
CA VAL A 313 7.67 -8.26 0.64
C VAL A 313 6.16 -8.31 0.40
N ASP A 314 5.46 -7.23 0.74
CA ASP A 314 4.02 -7.13 0.55
C ASP A 314 3.60 -7.11 -0.93
N ARG A 315 4.40 -6.47 -1.82
CA ARG A 315 4.20 -6.54 -3.27
C ARG A 315 4.29 -7.97 -3.79
N ILE A 316 5.32 -8.72 -3.39
CA ILE A 316 5.52 -10.11 -3.83
C ILE A 316 4.36 -10.98 -3.33
N TRP A 317 3.87 -10.74 -2.11
CA TRP A 317 2.67 -11.41 -1.61
C TRP A 317 1.43 -11.05 -2.43
N ALA A 318 1.16 -9.77 -2.69
CA ALA A 318 0.07 -9.33 -3.55
C ALA A 318 0.13 -9.95 -4.94
N LYS A 319 1.32 -10.03 -5.54
CA LYS A 319 1.54 -10.70 -6.84
C LYS A 319 1.29 -12.20 -6.78
N TRP A 320 1.70 -12.87 -5.70
CA TRP A 320 1.39 -14.29 -5.49
C TRP A 320 -0.12 -14.52 -5.31
N GLN A 321 -0.82 -13.68 -4.56
CA GLN A 321 -2.28 -13.74 -4.43
C GLN A 321 -2.94 -13.58 -5.79
N TRP A 322 -2.47 -12.62 -6.59
CA TRP A 322 -2.98 -12.37 -7.93
C TRP A 322 -2.77 -13.54 -8.89
N LEU A 323 -1.57 -14.11 -8.94
CA LEU A 323 -1.26 -15.26 -9.81
C LEU A 323 -2.08 -16.51 -9.47
N ASN A 324 -2.50 -16.66 -8.21
CA ASN A 324 -3.18 -17.86 -7.73
C ASN A 324 -4.67 -17.63 -7.39
N ALA A 325 -5.19 -16.41 -7.55
CA ALA A 325 -6.53 -15.99 -7.11
C ALA A 325 -6.83 -16.22 -5.61
N LEU A 326 -5.80 -16.16 -4.76
CA LEU A 326 -5.88 -16.49 -3.32
C LEU A 326 -6.14 -15.26 -2.45
N TYR A 327 -7.41 -14.86 -2.42
CA TYR A 327 -7.89 -13.70 -1.63
C TYR A 327 -8.89 -14.08 -0.53
N ASP A 328 -9.65 -15.17 -0.74
CA ASP A 328 -10.72 -15.54 0.17
C ASP A 328 -10.15 -16.14 1.47
N PRO A 329 -10.36 -15.51 2.63
CA PRO A 329 -9.93 -16.06 3.91
C PRO A 329 -10.60 -17.38 4.31
N ALA A 330 -11.60 -17.88 3.58
CA ALA A 330 -12.18 -19.20 3.75
C ALA A 330 -11.32 -20.31 3.09
N GLU A 331 -10.42 -19.96 2.18
CA GLU A 331 -9.52 -20.89 1.50
C GLU A 331 -8.25 -21.12 2.33
N THR A 332 -7.96 -22.38 2.62
CA THR A 332 -6.76 -22.77 3.40
C THR A 332 -5.45 -22.45 2.68
N GLU A 333 -5.51 -22.37 1.36
CA GLU A 333 -4.44 -22.01 0.45
C GLU A 333 -4.11 -20.52 0.52
N ALA A 334 -5.11 -19.67 0.80
CA ALA A 334 -4.94 -18.22 0.92
C ALA A 334 -4.39 -17.79 2.28
N PHE A 335 -4.76 -18.52 3.34
CA PHE A 335 -4.15 -18.39 4.67
C PHE A 335 -4.35 -19.68 5.46
N SER A 336 -3.25 -20.25 5.96
CA SER A 336 -3.29 -21.49 6.76
C SER A 336 -2.94 -21.18 8.22
N PRO A 337 -3.94 -21.05 9.12
CA PRO A 337 -3.72 -20.59 10.49
C PRO A 337 -2.76 -21.47 11.28
N SER A 338 -1.99 -20.91 12.22
CA SER A 338 -0.97 -21.68 12.95
C SER A 338 -1.58 -22.74 13.87
N ASP A 339 -1.02 -23.96 13.84
CA ASP A 339 -1.43 -25.05 14.74
C ASP A 339 -0.91 -24.83 16.18
N THR A 340 -0.03 -23.84 16.39
CA THR A 340 0.61 -23.55 17.69
C THR A 340 -0.28 -22.79 18.67
N GLY A 341 -1.39 -22.22 18.19
CA GLY A 341 -2.28 -21.37 19.00
C GLY A 341 -1.67 -20.02 19.40
N ARG A 342 -0.54 -19.63 18.81
CA ARG A 342 0.07 -18.31 19.01
C ARG A 342 -0.87 -17.20 18.51
N ILE A 343 -0.95 -16.14 19.31
CA ILE A 343 -1.68 -14.91 18.99
C ILE A 343 -1.02 -14.23 17.78
N GLY A 344 -1.83 -13.64 16.90
CA GLY A 344 -1.38 -12.96 15.69
C GLY A 344 -1.27 -13.90 14.48
N HIS A 345 -1.60 -15.18 14.65
CA HIS A 345 -1.45 -16.21 13.62
C HIS A 345 -2.75 -16.97 13.34
N GLN A 346 -3.87 -16.47 13.88
CA GLN A 346 -5.22 -16.91 13.56
C GLN A 346 -5.98 -15.81 12.80
N LEU A 347 -6.86 -16.19 11.88
CA LEU A 347 -7.64 -15.23 11.07
C LEU A 347 -8.41 -14.20 11.90
N GLY A 348 -8.95 -14.61 13.05
CA GLY A 348 -9.74 -13.76 13.94
C GLY A 348 -8.93 -12.93 14.93
N ASP A 349 -7.61 -13.09 14.97
CA ASP A 349 -6.77 -12.35 15.91
C ASP A 349 -6.74 -10.88 15.52
N THR A 350 -7.10 -10.02 16.46
CA THR A 350 -6.82 -8.59 16.35
C THR A 350 -5.32 -8.36 16.53
N MET A 351 -4.74 -7.51 15.67
CA MET A 351 -3.30 -7.28 15.64
C MET A 351 -2.84 -6.30 16.71
N TRP A 352 -1.81 -6.68 17.46
CA TRP A 352 -1.06 -5.74 18.30
C TRP A 352 -0.09 -4.92 17.42
N PRO A 353 0.10 -3.61 17.67
CA PRO A 353 -0.39 -2.84 18.81
C PRO A 353 -1.74 -2.13 18.60
N TRP A 354 -2.33 -2.20 17.41
CA TRP A 354 -3.53 -1.42 17.06
C TRP A 354 -4.77 -1.75 17.90
N ASN A 355 -4.88 -2.97 18.41
CA ASN A 355 -5.96 -3.36 19.33
C ASN A 355 -5.80 -2.83 20.76
N GLN A 356 -4.69 -2.15 21.07
CA GLN A 356 -4.39 -1.52 22.36
C GLN A 356 -4.41 -2.46 23.57
N VAL A 357 -4.33 -3.77 23.35
CA VAL A 357 -4.26 -4.76 24.42
C VAL A 357 -2.83 -4.81 24.96
N THR A 358 -2.70 -4.62 26.27
CA THR A 358 -1.41 -4.68 26.99
C THR A 358 -1.43 -5.76 28.07
N GLY A 359 -0.26 -6.25 28.46
CA GLY A 359 -0.11 -7.29 29.48
C GLY A 359 0.02 -8.68 28.89
N LEU A 360 0.55 -9.61 29.70
CA LEU A 360 1.01 -10.92 29.23
C LEU A 360 -0.05 -11.66 28.40
N PRO A 361 0.31 -12.23 27.22
CA PRO A 361 1.68 -12.34 26.70
C PRO A 361 2.20 -11.08 25.97
N ARG A 362 1.39 -10.04 25.77
CA ARG A 362 1.79 -8.78 25.10
C ARG A 362 2.64 -7.89 26.01
N PRO A 363 3.39 -6.92 25.44
CA PRO A 363 4.11 -5.92 26.23
C PRO A 363 3.18 -5.11 27.14
N SER A 364 3.76 -4.43 28.13
CA SER A 364 3.02 -3.52 29.02
C SER A 364 2.59 -2.21 28.36
N THR A 365 2.93 -2.02 27.09
CA THR A 365 2.61 -0.84 26.27
C THR A 365 2.09 -1.30 24.91
N ALA A 366 1.26 -0.48 24.27
CA ALA A 366 0.84 -0.64 22.89
C ALA A 366 1.12 0.69 22.16
N PRO A 367 2.33 0.86 21.60
CA PRO A 367 2.71 2.11 20.92
C PRO A 367 1.77 2.36 19.74
N GLY A 368 1.62 3.61 19.34
CA GLY A 368 0.75 3.93 18.21
C GLY A 368 -0.65 4.36 18.63
N GLY A 369 -1.36 3.57 19.42
CA GLY A 369 -2.83 3.71 19.43
C GLY A 369 -3.45 2.81 18.36
N THR A 370 -4.65 3.14 17.92
CA THR A 370 -5.36 2.42 16.86
C THR A 370 -4.75 2.71 15.48
N LEU A 371 -5.05 1.86 14.49
CA LEU A 371 -4.65 2.08 13.10
C LEU A 371 -5.12 3.46 12.63
N ALA A 372 -4.24 4.20 11.94
CA ALA A 372 -4.57 5.49 11.36
C ALA A 372 -5.80 5.39 10.43
N ALA A 373 -6.70 6.35 10.56
CA ALA A 373 -7.88 6.47 9.71
C ALA A 373 -7.48 7.01 8.33
N SER A 374 -8.24 6.63 7.30
CA SER A 374 -8.18 7.29 6.00
C SER A 374 -9.46 8.08 5.79
N PRO A 375 -9.39 9.32 5.27
CA PRO A 375 -10.58 10.10 4.95
C PRO A 375 -11.37 9.53 3.76
N VAL A 376 -10.76 8.63 2.99
CA VAL A 376 -11.31 8.10 1.72
C VAL A 376 -11.48 6.58 1.71
N ILE A 377 -10.99 5.88 2.73
CA ILE A 377 -11.05 4.41 2.86
C ILE A 377 -11.46 4.01 4.27
N VAL A 378 -12.50 3.19 4.37
CA VAL A 378 -13.09 2.78 5.66
C VAL A 378 -12.43 1.55 6.28
N ARG A 379 -11.99 0.59 5.46
CA ARG A 379 -11.34 -0.64 5.95
C ARG A 379 -9.88 -0.40 6.30
N PRO A 380 -9.28 -1.18 7.21
CA PRO A 380 -9.88 -2.28 7.98
C PRO A 380 -10.58 -1.80 9.27
N GLY A 381 -10.60 -0.50 9.54
CA GLY A 381 -11.03 0.06 10.82
C GLY A 381 -9.87 0.16 11.84
N PRO A 382 -10.16 0.60 13.08
CA PRO A 382 -9.15 0.99 14.06
C PRO A 382 -8.38 -0.17 14.71
N SER A 383 -8.96 -1.38 14.73
CA SER A 383 -8.37 -2.58 15.35
C SER A 383 -8.40 -3.76 14.35
N PRO A 384 -7.53 -3.75 13.34
CA PRO A 384 -7.52 -4.74 12.27
C PRO A 384 -7.27 -6.17 12.78
N THR A 385 -7.79 -7.14 12.03
CA THR A 385 -7.51 -8.56 12.23
C THR A 385 -6.58 -9.10 11.15
N VAL A 386 -6.05 -10.31 11.36
CA VAL A 386 -5.33 -11.07 10.32
C VAL A 386 -6.15 -11.23 9.06
N ARG A 387 -7.45 -11.59 9.20
CA ARG A 387 -8.38 -11.71 8.08
C ARG A 387 -8.47 -10.45 7.24
N ASP A 388 -8.39 -9.28 7.88
CA ASP A 388 -8.58 -8.02 7.16
C ASP A 388 -7.50 -7.75 6.11
N MET A 389 -6.32 -8.33 6.29
CA MET A 389 -5.17 -8.06 5.44
C MET A 389 -5.10 -8.95 4.20
N LEU A 390 -5.97 -9.95 4.08
CA LEU A 390 -5.93 -10.92 2.98
C LEU A 390 -6.48 -10.32 1.69
N ASP A 391 -7.72 -9.84 1.71
CA ASP A 391 -8.38 -9.28 0.54
C ASP A 391 -8.17 -7.75 0.43
N TYR A 392 -6.97 -7.36 0.00
CA TYR A 392 -6.56 -5.96 -0.04
C TYR A 392 -7.25 -5.14 -1.15
N GLN A 393 -7.57 -5.77 -2.28
CA GLN A 393 -8.32 -5.19 -3.40
C GLN A 393 -9.84 -5.43 -3.29
N GLY A 394 -10.30 -6.21 -2.33
CA GLY A 394 -11.73 -6.50 -2.19
C GLY A 394 -12.29 -7.44 -3.27
N ILE A 395 -11.47 -8.33 -3.82
CA ILE A 395 -11.83 -9.32 -4.86
C ILE A 395 -12.88 -10.30 -4.34
N SER A 396 -12.77 -10.73 -3.08
CA SER A 396 -13.71 -11.66 -2.43
C SER A 396 -14.95 -10.97 -1.84
N GLY A 397 -15.16 -9.69 -2.15
CA GLY A 397 -16.35 -8.92 -1.77
C GLY A 397 -16.18 -7.99 -0.59
N ALA A 398 -14.98 -7.88 0.00
CA ALA A 398 -14.67 -6.84 0.97
C ALA A 398 -14.49 -5.46 0.30
N GLU A 399 -14.58 -4.38 1.07
CA GLU A 399 -14.04 -3.08 0.61
C GLU A 399 -12.49 -3.15 0.53
N PRO A 400 -11.83 -2.47 -0.41
CA PRO A 400 -10.37 -2.45 -0.47
C PRO A 400 -9.71 -1.68 0.69
N LEU A 401 -8.41 -1.94 0.88
CA LEU A 401 -7.54 -1.26 1.84
C LEU A 401 -6.99 0.08 1.32
N GLY A 402 -7.12 0.35 0.02
CA GLY A 402 -6.82 1.64 -0.61
C GLY A 402 -5.36 1.85 -1.00
N PHE A 403 -4.71 0.78 -1.43
CA PHE A 403 -3.39 0.80 -2.04
C PHE A 403 -3.29 -0.31 -3.09
N ASP A 404 -2.46 -0.09 -4.10
CA ASP A 404 -2.10 -1.06 -5.13
C ASP A 404 -0.62 -0.92 -5.50
N TYR A 405 -0.12 -1.82 -6.36
CA TYR A 405 1.26 -1.83 -6.85
C TYR A 405 1.33 -1.55 -8.33
N ASP A 406 2.38 -0.86 -8.78
CA ASP A 406 2.61 -0.57 -10.20
C ASP A 406 2.73 -1.82 -11.10
N ASP A 407 3.01 -3.00 -10.54
CA ASP A 407 3.20 -4.26 -11.25
C ASP A 407 2.24 -5.40 -10.84
N VAL A 408 1.17 -5.09 -10.09
CA VAL A 408 0.10 -6.03 -9.73
C VAL A 408 -1.26 -5.45 -10.15
N PRO A 409 -1.91 -5.99 -11.20
CA PRO A 409 -3.18 -5.46 -11.68
C PRO A 409 -4.35 -5.92 -10.80
N PHE A 410 -5.51 -5.29 -11.00
CA PHE A 410 -6.78 -5.72 -10.40
C PHE A 410 -7.40 -6.91 -11.15
N ASP A 411 -7.43 -6.86 -12.48
CA ASP A 411 -8.03 -7.90 -13.32
C ASP A 411 -7.29 -9.23 -13.15
N PRO A 412 -7.99 -10.37 -13.10
CA PRO A 412 -7.36 -11.66 -12.90
C PRO A 412 -6.39 -12.01 -14.05
N PRO A 413 -5.39 -12.89 -13.82
CA PRO A 413 -4.49 -13.33 -14.88
C PRO A 413 -5.25 -13.93 -16.06
N ALA A 414 -4.86 -13.57 -17.28
CA ALA A 414 -5.50 -14.09 -18.49
C ALA A 414 -5.53 -15.64 -18.48
N GLY A 415 -6.73 -16.23 -18.61
CA GLY A 415 -6.94 -17.68 -18.67
C GLY A 415 -7.36 -18.37 -17.37
N THR A 416 -7.76 -17.62 -16.34
CA THR A 416 -8.22 -18.16 -15.03
C THR A 416 -9.75 -18.14 -14.84
N ALA A 417 -10.53 -18.11 -15.93
CA ALA A 417 -12.00 -18.13 -15.90
C ALA A 417 -12.59 -19.55 -15.80
#